data_AF-A0A013WKW3-F1
#
_entry.id   AF-A0A013WKW3-F1
#
_cell.length_a   1.000
_cell.length_b   1.000
_cell.length_c   1.000
_cell.angle_alpha   90.00
_cell.angle_beta   90.00
_cell.angle_gamma   90.00
#
_symmetry.space_group_name_H-M   'P 1'
#
loop_
_entity.id
_entity.type
_entity.pdbx_description
1 polymer ?
#
loop_
_entity_poly.entity_id
_entity_poly.type
_entity_poly.pdbx_seq_one_letter_code
_entity_poly.pdbx_strand_id
1 'polypeptide(L)' 'MSQTLKVVIDKAACCGYGVCAEICPEVYKLDANGIVYVEDPIVPAGLEDQAREGAEACPQAALAVVDA' A
#
# COMPACT_ATOMS: atom_id res chain seq x y z
N MET A 1 -3.51 -22.81 -2.84
CA MET A 1 -4.04 -21.74 -3.71
C MET A 1 -3.42 -20.47 -3.19
N SER A 2 -2.32 -20.02 -3.80
CA SER A 2 -1.58 -18.85 -3.32
C SER A 2 -2.05 -17.66 -4.15
N GLN A 3 -3.14 -17.02 -3.70
CA GLN A 3 -3.51 -15.71 -4.23
C GLN A 3 -2.38 -14.77 -3.82
N THR A 4 -1.75 -14.16 -4.81
CA THR A 4 -0.59 -13.32 -4.60
C THR A 4 -1.05 -11.91 -4.90
N LEU A 5 -1.34 -11.11 -3.88
CA LEU A 5 -1.71 -9.72 -4.11
C LEU A 5 -0.45 -8.88 -4.34
N LYS A 6 -0.57 -7.90 -5.22
CA LYS A 6 0.47 -6.94 -5.54
C LYS A 6 -0.02 -5.52 -5.30
N VAL A 7 0.82 -4.75 -4.61
CA VAL A 7 0.62 -3.32 -4.38
C VAL A 7 1.17 -2.53 -5.56
N VAL A 8 0.34 -1.62 -6.06
CA VAL A 8 0.70 -0.60 -7.04
C VAL A 8 0.62 0.76 -6.36
N ILE A 9 1.71 1.52 -6.42
CA ILE A 9 1.78 2.87 -5.86
C ILE A 9 1.96 3.87 -6.98
N ASP A 10 1.09 4.86 -7.02
CA ASP A 10 1.28 6.07 -7.82
C ASP A 10 1.92 7.17 -6.96
N LYS A 11 3.25 7.30 -7.09
CA LYS A 11 4.02 8.32 -6.38
C LYS A 11 3.68 9.75 -6.82
N ALA A 12 3.11 9.94 -8.01
CA ALA A 12 2.72 11.26 -8.49
C ALA A 12 1.40 11.72 -7.84
N ALA A 13 0.49 10.78 -7.58
CA ALA A 13 -0.75 11.05 -6.83
C ALA A 13 -0.57 11.07 -5.31
N CYS A 14 0.50 10.45 -4.80
CA CYS A 14 0.76 10.40 -3.37
C CYS A 14 1.23 11.76 -2.82
N CYS A 15 0.42 12.40 -1.97
CA CYS A 15 0.81 13.61 -1.24
C CYS A 15 1.38 13.36 0.17
N GLY A 16 1.66 12.10 0.51
CA GLY A 16 2.29 11.74 1.78
C GLY A 16 1.41 11.87 3.03
N TYR A 17 0.12 11.54 2.89
CA TYR A 17 -0.83 11.56 4.02
C TYR A 17 -0.48 10.57 5.15
N GLY A 18 0.23 9.49 4.86
CA GLY A 18 0.64 8.49 5.85
C GLY A 18 -0.44 7.51 6.33
N VAL A 19 -1.71 7.68 5.94
CA VAL A 19 -2.83 6.83 6.39
C VAL A 19 -2.64 5.34 6.05
N CYS A 20 -2.11 5.05 4.86
CA CYS A 20 -1.82 3.66 4.44
C CYS A 20 -0.78 2.99 5.36
N ALA A 21 0.25 3.73 5.77
CA ALA A 21 1.27 3.24 6.70
C ALA A 21 0.74 3.15 8.15
N GLU A 22 -0.29 3.91 8.53
CA GLU A 22 -0.98 3.71 9.81
C GLU A 22 -1.82 2.42 9.83
N ILE A 23 -2.49 2.10 8.72
CA ILE A 23 -3.34 0.90 8.60
C ILE A 23 -2.51 -0.38 8.45
N CYS A 24 -1.48 -0.34 7.60
CA CYS A 24 -0.62 -1.48 7.35
C CYS A 24 0.86 -1.05 7.23
N PRO A 25 1.53 -0.77 8.37
CA PRO A 25 2.94 -0.36 8.39
C PRO A 25 3.90 -1.48 7.93
N GLU A 26 3.44 -2.72 7.93
CA GLU A 26 4.22 -3.87 7.44
C GLU A 26 4.39 -3.85 5.92
N VAL A 27 3.39 -3.36 5.19
CA VAL A 27 3.40 -3.28 3.73
C VAL A 27 3.78 -1.88 3.26
N TYR A 28 3.12 -0.85 3.79
CA TYR A 28 3.27 0.53 3.37
C TYR A 28 4.26 1.28 4.28
N LYS A 29 5.32 1.80 3.69
CA LYS A 29 6.32 2.63 4.37
C LYS A 29 6.34 4.03 3.79
N LEU A 30 6.75 5.00 4.59
CA LEU A 30 6.88 6.39 4.18
C LEU A 30 8.36 6.75 4.09
N ASP A 31 8.74 7.31 2.95
CA ASP A 31 10.10 7.74 2.69
C ASP A 31 10.39 9.09 3.37
N ALA A 32 11.63 9.57 3.33
CA ALA A 32 12.01 10.84 3.97
C ALA A 32 11.26 12.06 3.40
N ASN A 33 10.72 11.93 2.18
CA ASN A 33 9.89 12.94 1.52
C ASN A 33 8.40 12.84 1.88
N GLY A 34 8.02 11.92 2.78
CA GLY A 34 6.63 11.61 3.12
C GLY A 34 5.91 10.75 2.08
N ILE A 35 6.55 10.39 0.97
CA ILE A 35 5.93 9.59 -0.11
C ILE A 35 5.86 8.13 0.31
N VAL A 36 4.72 7.48 0.03
CA VAL A 36 4.56 6.05 0.29
C VAL A 36 5.41 5.22 -0.66
N TYR A 37 6.05 4.19 -0.13
CA TYR A 37 6.76 3.16 -0.85
C TYR A 37 6.51 1.80 -0.19
N VAL A 38 6.68 0.72 -0.95
CA VAL A 38 6.70 -0.65 -0.42
C VAL A 38 8.08 -1.23 -0.71
N GLU A 39 8.63 -2.00 0.22
CA GLU A 39 9.90 -2.72 -0.01
C GLU A 39 9.70 -3.90 -0.95
N ASP A 40 8.62 -4.66 -0.72
CA ASP A 40 8.19 -5.73 -1.60
C ASP A 40 6.80 -5.39 -2.16
N PRO A 41 6.61 -5.42 -3.49
CA PRO A 41 5.30 -5.18 -4.07
C PRO A 41 4.33 -6.33 -3.80
N ILE A 42 4.81 -7.51 -3.38
CA ILE A 42 3.96 -8.66 -3.04
C ILE A 42 3.46 -8.52 -1.60
N VAL A 43 2.14 -8.58 -1.44
CA VAL A 43 1.51 -8.61 -0.12
C VAL A 43 1.66 -10.02 0.46
N PRO A 44 2.21 -10.16 1.67
CA PRO A 44 2.29 -11.46 2.33
C PRO A 44 0.89 -11.97 2.72
N ALA A 45 0.72 -13.29 2.68
CA ALA A 45 -0.53 -13.94 3.04
C ALA A 45 -0.95 -13.59 4.47
N GLY A 46 -2.17 -13.09 4.64
CA GLY A 46 -2.71 -12.62 5.92
C GLY A 46 -2.68 -11.10 6.13
N LEU A 47 -1.92 -10.36 5.31
CA LEU A 47 -1.96 -8.88 5.28
C LEU A 47 -2.74 -8.35 4.06
N GLU A 48 -3.35 -9.24 3.28
CA GLU A 48 -4.14 -8.93 2.08
C GLU A 48 -5.27 -7.95 2.36
N ASP A 49 -6.08 -8.22 3.40
CA ASP A 49 -7.18 -7.35 3.80
C ASP A 49 -6.69 -5.99 4.27
N GLN A 50 -5.67 -5.95 5.15
CA GLN A 50 -5.09 -4.69 5.64
C GLN A 50 -4.43 -3.87 4.53
N ALA A 51 -3.76 -4.54 3.59
CA ALA A 51 -3.16 -3.87 2.45
C ALA A 51 -4.24 -3.22 1.57
N ARG A 52 -5.34 -3.93 1.33
CA ARG A 52 -6.47 -3.42 0.54
C ARG A 52 -7.15 -2.26 1.26
N GLU A 53 -7.42 -2.40 2.55
CA GLU A 53 -8.02 -1.36 3.39
C GLU A 53 -7.14 -0.10 3.44
N GLY A 54 -5.82 -0.27 3.56
CA GLY A 54 -4.85 0.83 3.53
C GLY A 54 -4.80 1.56 2.19
N ALA A 55 -5.01 0.85 1.08
CA ALA A 55 -5.11 1.46 -0.24
C ALA A 55 -6.43 2.23 -0.42
N GLU A 56 -7.55 1.65 0.02
CA GLU A 56 -8.89 2.27 -0.05
C GLU A 56 -9.03 3.48 0.87
N ALA A 57 -8.33 3.49 2.00
CA ALA A 57 -8.27 4.62 2.91
C ALA A 57 -7.49 5.82 2.35
N CYS A 58 -6.76 5.65 1.24
CA CYS A 58 -6.01 6.75 0.63
C CYS A 58 -6.99 7.78 0.03
N PRO A 59 -7.02 9.03 0.51
CA PRO A 59 -7.95 10.05 0.01
C PRO A 59 -7.67 10.47 -1.45
N GLN A 60 -6.48 10.17 -1.97
CA GLN A 60 -6.13 10.38 -3.38
C GLN A 60 -6.21 9.13 -4.23
N ALA A 61 -6.61 7.98 -3.66
CA ALA A 61 -6.58 6.69 -4.35
C ALA A 61 -5.22 6.43 -5.04
N ALA A 62 -4.12 6.90 -4.42
CA ALA A 62 -2.77 6.78 -4.96
C ALA A 62 -2.20 5.36 -4.84
N LEU A 63 -2.93 4.45 -4.21
CA LEU A 63 -2.55 3.07 -3.94
C LEU A 63 -3.62 2.15 -4.50
N ALA A 64 -3.22 1.03 -5.08
CA ALA A 64 -4.10 -0.01 -5.57
C ALA A 64 -3.53 -1.39 -5.24
N VAL A 65 -4.40 -2.34 -4.92
CA VAL A 65 -4.02 -3.74 -4.69
C VAL A 65 -4.68 -4.59 -5.78
N VAL A 66 -3.85 -5.27 -6.56
CA VAL A 66 -4.26 -6.12 -7.69
C VAL A 66 -3.81 -7.56 -7.46
N ASP A 67 -4.52 -8.52 -8.05
CA ASP A 67 -4.09 -9.92 -8.05
C ASP A 67 -2.96 -10.11 -9.07
N ALA A 68 -1.92 -10.87 -8.71
CA ALA A 68 -0.70 -11.08 -9.50
C ALA A 68 -0.61 -12.47 -10.12
#